data_AF-A0A822F694-F1
#
_entry.id   AF-A0A822F694-F1
#
_cell.length_a   1.000
_cell.length_b   1.000
_cell.length_c   1.000
_cell.angle_alpha   90.00
_cell.angle_beta   90.00
_cell.angle_gamma   90.00
#
_symmetry.space_group_name_H-M   'P 1'
#
loop_
_entity.id
_entity.type
_entity.pdbx_description
1 polymer ?
#
loop_
_entity_poly.entity_id
_entity_poly.type
_entity_poly.pdbx_seq_one_letter_code
_entity_poly.pdbx_strand_id
1 'polypeptide(L)'
;MFKGISFCTALKGNCITFLQNVPNIINSLPLKLDDLCDTFKVIFIGARPPDRIHLKKVLTVRKKKIIQALHWLKKYNVLYQNVNINLENIAQLPEDDIPECIMST
;
A
#
# COMPACT_ATOMS: atom_id res chain seq x y z
N MET A 1 32.30 20.21 -22.06
CA MET A 1 30.83 20.06 -22.04
C MET A 1 30.52 18.57 -22.27
N PHE A 2 30.47 17.78 -21.20
CA PHE A 2 30.14 16.35 -21.30
C PHE A 2 28.66 16.16 -20.95
N LYS A 3 27.87 15.79 -21.94
CA LYS A 3 26.45 15.46 -21.76
C LYS A 3 26.40 13.98 -21.40
N GLY A 4 26.37 13.68 -20.11
CA GLY A 4 26.23 12.33 -19.58
C GLY A 4 24.91 11.72 -20.03
N ILE A 5 25.00 10.56 -20.66
CA ILE A 5 23.87 9.74 -21.09
C ILE A 5 23.16 9.25 -19.82
N SER A 6 21.94 9.74 -19.59
CA SER A 6 21.08 9.24 -18.52
C SER A 6 20.54 7.88 -18.94
N PHE A 7 21.17 6.80 -18.46
CA PHE A 7 20.62 5.44 -18.54
C PHE A 7 19.43 5.36 -17.57
N CYS A 8 18.23 5.67 -18.05
CA CYS A 8 17.00 5.27 -17.36
C CYS A 8 16.77 3.79 -17.68
N THR A 9 17.34 2.88 -16.89
CA THR A 9 16.99 1.46 -16.94
C THR A 9 15.53 1.32 -16.52
N ALA A 10 14.64 1.16 -17.50
CA ALA A 10 13.25 0.80 -17.23
C ALA A 10 13.23 -0.57 -16.53
N LEU A 11 12.80 -0.58 -15.27
CA LEU A 11 12.53 -1.82 -14.54
C LEU A 11 11.34 -2.53 -15.21
N LYS A 12 11.62 -3.58 -15.98
CA LYS A 12 10.60 -4.46 -16.56
C LYS A 12 10.33 -5.60 -15.57
N GLY A 13 9.23 -5.49 -14.83
CA GLY A 13 8.75 -6.55 -13.95
C GLY A 13 7.64 -7.37 -14.62
N ASN A 14 7.62 -8.69 -14.38
CA ASN A 14 6.48 -9.53 -14.72
C ASN A 14 5.43 -9.41 -13.59
N CYS A 15 4.19 -9.05 -13.93
CA CYS A 15 3.08 -9.08 -13.00
C CYS A 15 2.21 -10.32 -13.34
N ILE A 16 1.98 -11.18 -12.35
CA ILE A 16 1.09 -12.33 -12.48
C ILE A 16 0.03 -12.20 -11.39
N THR A 17 -1.24 -12.11 -11.79
CA THR A 17 -2.38 -12.02 -10.86
C THR A 17 -3.18 -13.31 -10.92
N PHE A 18 -3.30 -13.99 -9.79
CA PHE A 18 -4.19 -15.15 -9.65
C PHE A 18 -5.53 -14.71 -9.07
N LEU A 19 -6.63 -15.27 -9.57
CA LEU A 19 -7.95 -15.06 -8.96
C LEU A 19 -7.97 -15.74 -7.58
N GLN A 20 -7.93 -14.93 -6.54
CA GLN A 20 -8.13 -15.37 -5.17
C GLN A 20 -9.63 -15.44 -4.88
N ASN A 21 -10.09 -16.47 -4.16
CA ASN A 21 -11.48 -16.54 -3.70
C ASN A 21 -11.69 -15.60 -2.50
N VAL A 22 -11.67 -14.29 -2.76
CA VAL A 22 -11.67 -13.23 -1.73
C VAL A 22 -12.88 -13.28 -0.78
N PRO A 23 -14.12 -13.58 -1.20
CA PRO A 23 -15.28 -13.62 -0.31
C PRO A 23 -15.13 -14.58 0.88
N ASN A 24 -14.38 -15.67 0.71
CA ASN A 24 -14.19 -16.68 1.76
C ASN A 24 -13.07 -16.34 2.74
N ILE A 25 -12.24 -15.32 2.45
CA ILE A 25 -10.97 -15.09 3.16
C ILE A 25 -11.02 -13.79 3.97
N ILE A 26 -11.78 -12.78 3.53
CA ILE A 26 -11.72 -11.43 4.11
C ILE A 26 -13.09 -11.00 4.65
N ASN A 27 -13.22 -10.98 5.99
CA ASN A 27 -14.42 -10.52 6.68
C ASN A 27 -14.38 -9.02 7.03
N SER A 28 -13.19 -8.42 7.09
CA SER A 28 -13.03 -7.03 7.50
C SER A 28 -11.87 -6.34 6.78
N LEU A 29 -12.07 -5.05 6.46
CA LEU A 29 -11.08 -4.19 5.83
C LEU A 29 -11.03 -2.81 6.53
N PRO A 30 -9.87 -2.14 6.55
CA PRO A 30 -8.55 -2.65 6.17
C PRO A 30 -8.02 -3.67 7.20
N LEU A 31 -6.96 -4.40 6.83
CA LEU A 31 -6.19 -5.22 7.78
C LEU A 31 -5.62 -4.32 8.89
N LYS A 32 -5.23 -4.93 10.02
CA LYS A 32 -4.49 -4.21 11.06
C LYS A 32 -3.17 -3.71 10.47
N LEU A 33 -2.64 -2.63 11.05
CA LEU A 33 -1.40 -2.05 10.54
C LEU A 33 -0.24 -3.05 10.62
N ASP A 34 -0.12 -3.78 11.73
CA ASP A 34 0.94 -4.78 11.91
C ASP A 34 0.87 -5.90 10.86
N ASP A 35 -0.32 -6.48 10.64
CA ASP A 35 -0.55 -7.51 9.63
C ASP A 35 -0.22 -7.02 8.20
N LEU A 36 -0.50 -5.74 7.93
CA LEU A 36 -0.16 -5.11 6.65
C LEU A 36 1.35 -5.07 6.44
N CYS A 37 2.13 -4.74 7.48
CA CYS A 37 3.58 -4.67 7.42
C CYS A 37 4.23 -6.05 7.25
N ASP A 38 3.63 -7.09 7.84
CA ASP A 38 4.08 -8.47 7.65
C ASP A 38 3.84 -8.96 6.22
N THR A 39 2.72 -8.54 5.63
CA THR A 39 2.33 -8.92 4.26
C THR A 39 3.07 -8.09 3.19
N PHE A 40 3.39 -6.82 3.50
CA PHE A 40 3.92 -5.86 2.54
C PHE A 40 5.38 -5.51 2.85
N LYS A 41 6.31 -6.04 2.05
CA LYS A 41 7.73 -5.71 2.13
C LYS A 41 8.14 -4.74 1.03
N VAL A 42 8.80 -3.66 1.40
CA VAL A 42 9.39 -2.70 0.46
C VAL A 42 10.90 -2.93 0.39
N ILE A 43 11.40 -3.20 -0.82
CA ILE A 43 12.83 -3.39 -1.06
C ILE A 43 13.38 -2.17 -1.81
N PHE A 44 14.35 -1.49 -1.21
CA PHE A 44 15.03 -0.38 -1.83
C PHE A 44 16.36 -0.84 -2.43
N ILE A 45 16.53 -0.61 -3.72
CA ILE A 45 17.75 -0.97 -4.45
C ILE A 45 18.51 0.33 -4.74
N GLY A 46 19.62 0.56 -4.04
CA GLY A 46 20.43 1.77 -4.21
C GLY A 46 21.62 1.82 -3.27
N ALA A 47 22.51 2.81 -3.49
CA ALA A 47 23.73 2.98 -2.69
C ALA A 47 23.48 3.51 -1.26
N ARG A 48 22.29 4.06 -0.99
CA ARG A 48 21.90 4.62 0.31
C ARG A 48 20.44 4.32 0.61
N PRO A 49 20.06 4.14 1.89
CA PRO A 49 18.67 4.04 2.26
C PRO A 49 17.92 5.33 1.88
N PRO A 50 16.67 5.24 1.42
CA PRO A 50 15.88 6.40 1.06
C PRO A 50 15.50 7.22 2.29
N ASP A 51 15.54 8.54 2.15
CA ASP A 51 15.07 9.45 3.18
C ASP A 51 13.53 9.48 3.26
N ARG A 52 12.98 9.75 4.44
CA ARG A 52 11.54 9.77 4.71
C ARG A 52 10.79 10.73 3.77
N ILE A 53 11.38 11.86 3.42
CA ILE A 53 10.80 12.84 2.49
C ILE A 53 10.58 12.21 1.10
N HIS A 54 11.52 11.38 0.64
CA HIS A 54 11.39 10.67 -0.63
C HIS A 54 10.34 9.56 -0.54
N LEU A 55 10.32 8.83 0.57
CA LEU A 55 9.33 7.76 0.79
C LEU A 55 7.91 8.29 0.87
N LYS A 56 7.69 9.48 1.44
CA LYS A 56 6.37 10.11 1.51
C LYS A 56 5.80 10.35 0.11
N LYS A 57 6.63 10.53 -0.92
CA LYS A 57 6.12 10.72 -2.29
C LYS A 57 5.47 9.46 -2.86
N VAL A 58 5.80 8.27 -2.34
CA VAL A 58 5.40 6.98 -2.92
C VAL A 58 4.51 6.17 -1.99
N LEU A 59 4.82 6.18 -0.68
CA LEU A 59 4.22 5.29 0.33
C LEU A 59 3.32 6.03 1.33
N THR A 60 2.89 7.25 1.00
CA THR A 60 1.98 8.01 1.88
C THR A 60 0.59 7.39 1.94
N VAL A 61 0.14 7.16 3.16
CA VAL A 61 -1.19 6.68 3.47
C VAL A 61 -2.15 7.86 3.56
N ARG A 62 -3.15 7.88 2.67
CA ARG A 62 -4.18 8.92 2.61
C ARG A 62 -5.49 8.39 3.19
N LYS A 63 -5.67 8.50 4.51
CA LYS A 63 -6.80 7.93 5.25
C LYS A 63 -8.17 8.24 4.62
N LYS A 64 -8.41 9.50 4.26
CA LYS A 64 -9.65 9.95 3.59
C LYS A 64 -9.92 9.21 2.27
N LYS A 65 -8.87 8.99 1.46
CA LYS A 65 -8.99 8.27 0.18
C LYS A 65 -9.28 6.78 0.40
N ILE A 66 -8.68 6.19 1.43
CA ILE A 66 -8.91 4.79 1.82
C ILE A 66 -10.37 4.59 2.20
N ILE A 67 -10.91 5.42 3.09
CA ILE A 67 -12.31 5.34 3.51
C ILE A 67 -13.25 5.44 2.30
N GLN A 68 -13.03 6.43 1.42
CA GLN A 68 -13.84 6.60 0.21
C GLN A 68 -13.75 5.38 -0.72
N ALA A 69 -12.55 4.84 -0.91
CA ALA A 69 -12.33 3.65 -1.74
C ALA A 69 -13.01 2.40 -1.15
N LEU A 70 -12.98 2.20 0.17
CA LEU A 70 -13.65 1.08 0.83
C LEU A 70 -15.17 1.17 0.70
N HIS A 71 -15.75 2.35 0.90
CA HIS A 71 -17.18 2.55 0.68
C HIS A 71 -17.58 2.34 -0.78
N TRP A 72 -16.77 2.83 -1.72
CA TRP A 72 -16.98 2.58 -3.14
C TRP A 72 -16.91 1.07 -3.45
N LEU A 73 -15.89 0.38 -2.94
CA LEU A 73 -15.70 -1.06 -3.14
C LEU A 73 -16.89 -1.86 -2.62
N LYS A 74 -17.33 -1.59 -1.40
CA LYS A 74 -18.51 -2.25 -0.80
C LYS A 74 -19.79 -1.99 -1.58
N LYS A 75 -19.95 -0.78 -2.13
CA LYS A 75 -21.15 -0.39 -2.89
C LYS A 75 -21.22 -1.05 -4.26
N TYR A 76 -20.09 -1.15 -4.97
CA TYR A 76 -20.07 -1.52 -6.39
C TYR A 76 -19.58 -2.95 -6.67
N ASN A 77 -18.91 -3.60 -5.72
CA ASN A 77 -18.40 -4.96 -5.91
C ASN A 77 -19.21 -5.96 -5.05
N VAL A 78 -19.99 -6.81 -5.71
CA VAL A 78 -20.82 -7.85 -5.07
C VAL A 78 -20.02 -8.76 -4.13
N LEU A 79 -18.75 -9.03 -4.45
CA LEU A 79 -17.87 -9.88 -3.65
C LEU A 79 -17.50 -9.25 -2.30
N TYR A 80 -17.68 -7.94 -2.15
CA TYR A 80 -17.29 -7.16 -0.96
C TYR A 80 -18.48 -6.54 -0.22
N GLN A 81 -19.72 -6.82 -0.63
CA GLN A 81 -20.93 -6.25 -0.02
C GLN A 81 -21.04 -6.58 1.48
N ASN A 82 -20.55 -7.76 1.88
CA ASN A 82 -20.64 -8.24 3.26
C ASN A 82 -19.41 -7.90 4.10
N VAL A 83 -18.40 -7.23 3.55
CA VAL A 83 -17.18 -6.89 4.28
C VAL A 83 -17.46 -5.79 5.30
N ASN A 84 -16.94 -5.97 6.51
CA ASN A 84 -16.99 -4.96 7.55
C ASN A 84 -15.88 -3.91 7.38
N ILE A 85 -16.25 -2.63 7.33
CA ILE A 85 -15.26 -1.54 7.32
C ILE A 85 -14.88 -1.27 8.78
N ASN A 86 -13.68 -1.72 9.18
CA ASN A 86 -13.21 -1.58 10.55
C ASN A 86 -12.61 -0.19 10.77
N LEU A 87 -13.37 0.67 11.47
CA LEU A 87 -12.96 2.03 11.79
C LEU A 87 -11.80 2.10 12.78
N GLU A 88 -11.63 1.10 13.66
CA GLU A 88 -10.52 1.03 14.61
C GLU A 88 -9.20 0.83 13.87
N ASN A 89 -9.17 -0.10 12.91
CA ASN A 89 -8.00 -0.32 12.05
C ASN A 89 -7.69 0.93 11.22
N ILE A 90 -8.73 1.62 10.72
CA ILE A 90 -8.55 2.89 9.99
C ILE A 90 -7.99 3.98 10.91
N ALA A 91 -8.38 4.01 12.19
CA ALA A 91 -7.87 4.98 13.14
C ALA A 91 -6.36 4.80 13.36
N GLN A 92 -5.87 3.56 13.38
CA GLN A 92 -4.44 3.23 13.51
C GLN A 92 -3.59 3.62 12.29
N LEU A 93 -4.19 3.80 11.12
CA LEU A 93 -3.44 4.23 9.93
C LEU A 93 -2.89 5.66 10.12
N PRO A 94 -1.67 5.95 9.65
CA PRO A 94 -1.16 7.31 9.62
C PRO A 94 -1.98 8.21 8.69
N GLU A 95 -1.98 9.51 8.97
CA GLU A 95 -2.63 10.52 8.13
C GLU A 95 -1.58 11.33 7.37
N ASP A 96 -1.60 11.21 6.04
CA ASP A 96 -0.66 11.86 5.12
C ASP A 96 0.83 11.59 5.48
N ASP A 97 1.09 10.40 6.01
CA ASP A 97 2.41 9.91 6.39
C ASP A 97 2.61 8.43 6.00
N ILE A 98 3.83 7.93 6.20
CA ILE A 98 4.21 6.53 5.97
C ILE A 98 4.08 5.76 7.29
N PRO A 99 3.59 4.51 7.27
CA PRO A 99 3.66 3.59 8.40
C PRO A 99 5.08 3.41 8.93
N GLU A 100 5.27 3.51 10.25
CA GLU A 100 6.59 3.38 10.88
C GLU A 100 7.22 2.01 10.65
N CYS A 101 6.42 0.95 10.58
CA CYS A 101 6.88 -0.41 10.34
C CYS A 101 7.66 -0.56 9.01
N ILE A 102 7.34 0.25 7.99
CA ILE A 102 8.03 0.23 6.69
C ILE A 102 9.41 0.89 6.80
N MET A 103 9.60 1.78 7.78
CA MET A 103 10.86 2.49 8.01
C MET A 103 11.85 1.67 8.84
N SER A 104 11.40 0.64 9.56
CA SER A 104 12.22 -0.12 10.51
C SER A 104 13.00 -1.30 9.87
N THR A 105 13.09 -1.36 8.54
CA THR A 105 13.82 -2.43 7.81
C THR A 105 15.31 -2.14 7.70
#